data_AF-A0A561UJY7-F1
#
_entry.id   AF-A0A561UJY7-F1
#
_cell.length_a   1.000
_cell.length_b   1.000
_cell.length_c   1.000
_cell.angle_alpha   90.00
_cell.angle_beta   90.00
_cell.angle_gamma   90.00
#
_symmetry.space_group_name_H-M   'P 1'
#
loop_
_entity.id
_entity.type
_entity.pdbx_description
1 polymer ?
#
loop_
_entity_poly.entity_id
_entity_poly.type
_entity_poly.pdbx_seq_one_letter_code
_entity_poly.pdbx_strand_id
1 'polypeptide(L)'
;MREIHEMRQVGRLASGAQEWACPSCGRRVALAGPPEPGVTVLDPGDEAAVHIGLNTPGGAVRNPGEPYGLGPIQEIPRPPNLPMLPADPAATAAADRAWLAEIGIDWGDGEAA
;
A
#
# COMPACT_ATOMS: atom_id res chain seq x y z
N MET A 1 3.30 -14.93 -12.38
CA MET A 1 3.15 -14.55 -10.96
C MET A 1 4.40 -13.78 -10.59
N ARG A 2 4.28 -12.55 -10.05
CA ARG A 2 5.44 -11.77 -9.61
C ARG A 2 5.83 -12.23 -8.22
N GLU A 3 7.12 -12.52 -8.00
CA GLU A 3 7.63 -12.91 -6.70
C GLU A 3 7.67 -11.71 -5.76
N ILE A 4 7.49 -11.94 -4.46
CA ILE A 4 7.47 -10.88 -3.44
C ILE A 4 8.65 -11.12 -2.51
N HIS A 5 9.51 -10.12 -2.40
CA HIS A 5 10.68 -10.16 -1.53
C HIS A 5 10.54 -9.22 -0.33
N GLU A 6 10.92 -9.72 0.84
CA GLU A 6 11.09 -8.91 2.04
C GLU A 6 12.43 -8.17 1.98
N MET A 7 12.41 -6.86 2.23
CA MET A 7 13.60 -6.05 2.46
C MET A 7 13.81 -5.84 3.95
N ARG A 8 15.08 -5.84 4.36
CA ARG A 8 15.50 -5.57 5.73
C ARG A 8 16.27 -4.27 5.79
N GLN A 9 16.03 -3.49 6.84
CA GLN A 9 16.86 -2.33 7.12
C GLN A 9 18.25 -2.83 7.55
N VAL A 10 19.28 -2.40 6.82
CA VAL A 10 20.67 -2.82 7.08
C VAL A 10 21.53 -1.71 7.67
N GLY A 11 21.07 -0.46 7.63
CA GLY A 11 21.80 0.64 8.24
C GLY A 11 21.22 2.02 7.95
N ARG A 12 22.07 3.02 8.16
CA ARG A 12 21.81 4.43 7.85
C ARG A 12 23.02 5.02 7.15
N LEU A 13 22.79 5.70 6.03
CA LEU A 13 23.82 6.38 5.25
C LEU A 13 24.26 7.68 5.93
N ALA A 14 25.41 8.22 5.52
CA ALA A 14 25.93 9.50 6.01
C ALA A 14 24.94 10.67 5.77
N SER A 15 24.10 10.57 4.74
CA SER A 15 23.01 11.52 4.46
C SER A 15 21.85 11.45 5.46
N GLY A 16 21.85 10.49 6.37
CA GLY A 16 20.74 10.21 7.28
C GLY A 16 19.66 9.28 6.69
N ALA A 17 19.73 8.95 5.39
CA ALA A 17 18.80 8.02 4.75
C ALA A 17 18.95 6.60 5.30
N GLN A 18 17.83 5.87 5.42
CA GLN A 18 17.84 4.48 5.86
C GLN A 18 18.21 3.58 4.68
N GLU A 19 19.16 2.67 4.88
CA GLU A 19 19.54 1.70 3.86
C GLU A 19 18.77 0.40 4.06
N TRP A 20 18.20 -0.11 2.96
CA TRP A 20 17.40 -1.32 2.91
C TRP A 20 17.97 -2.28 1.88
N ALA A 21 18.07 -3.56 2.23
CA ALA A 21 18.58 -4.60 1.35
C ALA A 21 17.61 -5.79 1.28
N CYS A 22 17.41 -6.30 0.08
CA CYS A 22 16.74 -7.57 -0.17
C CYS A 22 17.77 -8.71 -0.11
N PRO A 23 17.67 -9.65 0.85
CA PRO A 23 18.55 -10.82 0.90
C PRO A 23 18.28 -11.82 -0.24
N SER A 24 17.10 -11.78 -0.87
CA SER A 24 16.71 -12.74 -1.92
C SER A 24 17.33 -12.44 -3.27
N CYS A 25 17.40 -11.17 -3.68
CA CYS A 25 17.88 -10.77 -5.01
C CYS A 25 18.98 -9.69 -5.00
N GLY A 26 19.42 -9.23 -3.82
CA GLY A 26 20.49 -8.24 -3.69
C GLY A 26 20.08 -6.79 -3.89
N ARG A 27 18.80 -6.50 -4.22
CA ARG A 27 18.31 -5.11 -4.39
C ARG A 27 18.61 -4.26 -3.15
N ARG A 28 19.14 -3.05 -3.36
CA ARG A 28 19.42 -2.08 -2.30
C ARG A 28 18.80 -0.73 -2.60
N VAL A 29 18.18 -0.12 -1.61
CA VAL A 29 17.60 1.22 -1.72
C VAL A 29 17.95 2.07 -0.50
N ALA A 30 18.05 3.37 -0.70
CA ALA A 30 18.13 4.37 0.35
C ALA A 30 16.80 5.12 0.44
N LEU A 31 16.18 5.11 1.62
CA LEU A 31 14.94 5.82 1.91
C LEU A 31 15.23 7.08 2.74
N ALA A 32 14.99 8.26 2.16
CA ALA A 32 14.99 9.54 2.87
C ALA A 32 13.64 9.73 3.56
N GLY A 33 13.68 10.13 4.84
CA GLY A 33 12.49 10.48 5.61
C GLY A 33 12.04 11.94 5.39
N PRO A 34 10.95 12.38 6.03
CA PRO A 34 10.52 13.78 6.01
C PRO A 34 11.66 14.74 6.43
N PRO A 35 11.68 15.99 5.93
CA PRO A 35 10.62 16.68 5.19
C PRO A 35 10.60 16.41 3.67
N GLU A 36 11.69 15.90 3.11
CA GLU A 36 11.82 15.60 1.68
C GLU A 36 11.90 14.08 1.48
N PRO A 37 10.76 13.37 1.55
CA PRO A 37 10.77 11.92 1.40
C PRO A 37 11.24 11.52 0.00
N GLY A 38 12.08 10.50 -0.08
CA GLY A 38 12.66 10.07 -1.34
C GLY A 38 13.18 8.64 -1.30
N VAL A 39 13.26 8.02 -2.48
CA VAL A 39 13.83 6.68 -2.67
C VAL A 39 14.92 6.76 -3.72
N THR A 40 16.13 6.34 -3.35
CA THR A 40 17.24 6.17 -4.29
C THR A 40 17.55 4.68 -4.42
N VAL A 41 17.46 4.14 -5.62
CA VAL A 41 17.91 2.76 -5.90
C VAL A 41 19.43 2.75 -5.97
N LEU A 42 20.07 1.95 -5.11
CA LEU A 42 21.52 1.80 -5.05
C LEU A 42 21.99 0.61 -5.88
N ASP A 43 21.27 -0.50 -5.76
CA ASP A 43 21.43 -1.70 -6.58
C ASP A 43 20.04 -2.18 -7.01
N PRO A 44 19.81 -2.44 -8.31
CA PRO A 44 18.47 -2.74 -8.82
C PRO A 44 17.93 -4.11 -8.37
N GLY A 45 18.80 -5.10 -8.13
CA GLY A 45 18.41 -6.50 -7.93
C GLY A 45 17.43 -7.02 -8.99
N ASP A 46 16.42 -7.78 -8.56
CA ASP A 46 15.33 -8.22 -9.45
C ASP A 46 14.27 -7.12 -9.60
N GLU A 47 14.09 -6.59 -10.81
CA GLU A 47 13.08 -5.56 -11.09
C GLU A 47 11.68 -6.12 -11.36
N ALA A 48 11.54 -7.42 -11.59
CA ALA A 48 10.26 -8.08 -11.78
C ALA A 48 9.55 -8.40 -10.46
N ALA A 49 10.29 -8.43 -9.34
CA ALA A 49 9.78 -8.71 -8.01
C ALA A 49 9.21 -7.47 -7.30
N VAL A 50 8.16 -7.70 -6.49
CA VAL A 50 7.61 -6.70 -5.59
C VAL A 50 8.41 -6.71 -4.29
N HIS A 51 8.93 -5.55 -3.87
CA HIS A 51 9.75 -5.41 -2.67
C HIS A 51 8.97 -4.75 -1.54
N ILE A 52 8.97 -5.36 -0.36
CA ILE A 52 8.28 -4.84 0.83
C ILE A 52 9.27 -4.70 1.98
N GLY A 53 9.42 -3.50 2.53
CA GLY A 53 10.24 -3.26 3.73
C GLY A 53 9.41 -3.42 5.01
N LEU A 54 9.91 -4.23 5.96
CA LEU A 54 9.31 -4.37 7.29
C LEU A 54 10.24 -3.79 8.36
N ASN A 55 9.74 -2.81 9.12
CA ASN A 55 10.49 -2.22 10.25
C ASN A 55 10.54 -3.16 11.47
N THR A 56 9.54 -4.02 11.62
CA THR A 56 9.49 -5.03 12.67
C THR A 56 9.57 -6.40 12.00
N PRO A 57 10.66 -7.17 12.18
CA PRO A 57 10.72 -8.53 11.66
C PRO A 57 9.67 -9.38 12.37
N GLY A 58 8.72 -9.92 11.61
CA GLY A 58 7.83 -10.98 12.06
C GLY A 58 8.54 -12.34 12.09
N GLY A 59 7.85 -13.39 12.55
CA GLY A 59 8.31 -14.76 12.33
C GLY A 59 8.45 -15.04 10.82
N ALA A 60 9.31 -16.00 10.45
CA ALA A 60 9.56 -16.33 9.05
C ALA A 60 8.24 -16.71 8.34
N VAL A 61 7.78 -15.86 7.44
CA VAL A 61 6.59 -16.09 6.60
C VAL A 61 7.02 -16.47 5.20
N ARG A 62 6.28 -17.40 4.57
CA ARG A 62 6.54 -17.81 3.18
C ARG A 62 6.23 -16.68 2.19
N ASN A 63 5.26 -15.83 2.51
CA ASN A 63 4.86 -14.65 1.74
C ASN A 63 4.85 -13.41 2.65
N PRO A 64 5.87 -12.54 2.57
CA PRO A 64 5.95 -11.35 3.41
C PRO A 64 4.82 -10.33 3.13
N GLY A 65 4.19 -10.38 1.96
CA GLY A 65 3.06 -9.52 1.61
C GLY A 65 1.69 -10.00 2.09
N GLU A 66 1.54 -11.29 2.44
CA GLU A 66 0.25 -11.90 2.76
C GLU A 66 -0.48 -11.26 3.95
N PRO A 67 0.19 -10.92 5.09
CA PRO A 67 -0.44 -10.24 6.21
C PRO A 67 -1.00 -8.85 5.87
N TYR A 68 -0.53 -8.25 4.78
CA TYR A 68 -0.90 -6.89 4.35
C TYR A 68 -1.83 -6.89 3.14
N GLY A 69 -2.38 -8.06 2.77
CA GLY A 69 -3.22 -8.19 1.56
C GLY A 69 -2.45 -8.06 0.25
N LEU A 70 -1.12 -8.03 0.30
CA LEU A 70 -0.22 -8.00 -0.86
C LEU A 70 0.15 -9.42 -1.32
N GLY A 71 -0.69 -10.42 -1.01
CA GLY A 71 -0.54 -11.79 -1.49
C GLY A 71 -0.73 -11.91 -3.01
N PRO A 72 -0.69 -13.14 -3.58
CA PRO A 72 -0.98 -13.32 -5.00
C PRO A 72 -2.30 -12.62 -5.34
N ILE A 73 -2.30 -11.79 -6.39
CA ILE A 73 -3.50 -11.12 -6.88
C ILE A 73 -4.58 -12.19 -7.02
N GLN A 74 -5.59 -12.14 -6.16
CA GLN A 74 -6.78 -12.96 -6.33
C GLN A 74 -7.61 -12.24 -7.38
N GLU A 75 -7.80 -12.85 -8.54
CA GLU A 75 -8.93 -12.48 -9.39
C GLU A 75 -10.19 -12.79 -8.59
N ILE A 76 -10.71 -11.77 -7.90
CA ILE A 76 -12.05 -11.85 -7.31
C ILE A 76 -12.99 -11.82 -8.51
N PRO A 77 -13.71 -12.91 -8.83
CA PRO A 77 -14.62 -12.93 -9.96
C PRO A 77 -15.60 -11.79 -9.77
N ARG A 78 -15.62 -10.83 -10.70
CA ARG A 78 -16.64 -9.78 -10.70
C ARG A 78 -17.99 -10.50 -10.74
N PRO A 79 -18.88 -10.32 -9.74
CA PRO A 79 -20.21 -10.88 -9.79
C PRO A 79 -20.87 -10.43 -11.10
N PRO A 80 -21.48 -11.34 -11.89
CA PRO A 80 -22.09 -10.99 -13.17
C PRO A 80 -23.23 -9.97 -13.03
N ASN A 81 -23.70 -9.75 -11.81
CA ASN A 81 -24.70 -8.75 -11.41
C ASN A 81 -24.28 -8.11 -10.07
N LEU A 82 -23.17 -7.37 -10.04
CA LEU A 82 -23.15 -6.26 -9.09
C LEU A 82 -24.30 -5.34 -9.49
N PRO A 83 -25.26 -5.01 -8.60
CA PRO A 83 -26.16 -3.91 -8.90
C PRO A 83 -25.25 -2.75 -9.29
N MET A 84 -25.44 -2.19 -10.49
CA MET A 84 -24.80 -0.93 -10.80
C MET A 84 -25.15 -0.01 -9.64
N LEU A 85 -24.11 0.47 -8.93
CA LEU A 85 -24.28 1.63 -8.06
C LEU A 85 -25.13 2.63 -8.83
N PRO A 86 -26.15 3.23 -8.21
CA PRO A 86 -27.14 4.01 -8.94
C PRO A 86 -26.43 4.93 -9.92
N ALA A 87 -26.76 4.82 -11.20
CA ALA A 87 -26.08 5.54 -12.28
C ALA A 87 -26.20 7.07 -12.16
N ASP A 88 -27.03 7.54 -11.21
CA ASP A 88 -27.13 8.92 -10.80
C ASP A 88 -26.21 9.19 -9.58
N PRO A 89 -25.10 9.90 -9.80
CA PRO A 89 -24.17 10.28 -8.73
C PRO A 89 -24.84 11.13 -7.64
N ALA A 90 -25.88 11.92 -7.97
CA ALA A 90 -26.54 12.78 -7.00
C ALA A 90 -27.44 11.97 -6.06
N ALA A 91 -28.18 10.99 -6.59
CA ALA A 91 -29.00 10.10 -5.78
C ALA A 91 -28.13 9.19 -4.89
N THR A 92 -27.01 8.68 -5.41
CA THR A 92 -26.04 7.89 -4.63
C THR A 92 -25.43 8.72 -3.51
N ALA A 93 -24.97 9.95 -3.81
CA ALA A 93 -24.40 10.83 -2.80
C ALA A 93 -25.39 11.21 -1.70
N ALA A 94 -26.68 11.39 -2.03
CA ALA A 94 -27.71 11.66 -1.03
C ALA A 94 -28.00 10.45 -0.13
N ALA A 95 -28.08 9.25 -0.71
CA ALA A 95 -28.26 8.01 0.05
C ALA A 95 -27.06 7.73 0.97
N ASP A 96 -25.84 7.92 0.47
CA ASP A 96 -24.61 7.76 1.26
C ASP A 96 -24.56 8.77 2.40
N ARG A 97 -24.90 10.05 2.17
CA ARG A 97 -24.99 11.06 3.24
C ARG A 97 -26.04 10.71 4.30
N ALA A 98 -27.21 10.22 3.89
CA ALA A 98 -28.25 9.81 4.82
C ALA A 98 -27.80 8.63 5.69
N TRP A 99 -27.22 7.59 5.08
CA TRP A 99 -26.69 6.44 5.81
C TRP A 99 -25.53 6.84 6.75
N LEU A 100 -24.63 7.71 6.30
CA LEU A 100 -23.53 8.22 7.13
C LEU A 100 -24.07 8.98 8.36
N ALA A 101 -25.10 9.81 8.19
CA ALA A 101 -25.75 10.49 9.30
C ALA A 101 -26.44 9.51 10.27
N GLU A 102 -27.08 8.44 9.77
CA GLU A 102 -27.68 7.38 10.59
C GLU A 102 -26.64 6.69 11.50
N ILE A 103 -25.41 6.51 11.02
CA ILE A 103 -24.32 5.93 11.81
C ILE A 103 -23.52 6.97 12.62
N GLY A 104 -24.00 8.22 12.68
CA GLY A 104 -23.45 9.30 13.50
C GLY A 104 -22.32 10.11 12.85
N ILE A 105 -22.13 10.00 11.54
CA ILE A 105 -21.14 10.75 10.77
C ILE A 105 -21.86 11.85 10.00
N ASP A 106 -21.94 13.04 10.60
CA ASP A 106 -22.50 14.24 9.99
C ASP A 106 -21.37 15.21 9.61
N TRP A 107 -21.08 15.29 8.31
CA TRP A 107 -20.21 16.31 7.73
C TRP A 107 -21.11 17.50 7.38
N GLY A 108 -21.41 18.36 8.35
CA GLY A 108 -22.33 19.48 8.17
C GLY A 108 -22.04 20.32 6.92
N ASP A 109 -23.03 21.12 6.49
CA ASP A 109 -23.10 21.88 5.23
C ASP A 109 -21.91 22.84 4.98
N GLY A 110 -20.72 22.29 4.75
CA GLY A 110 -19.56 23.05 4.36
C GLY A 110 -19.72 23.49 2.92
N GLU A 111 -20.19 24.72 2.71
CA GLU A 111 -19.91 25.46 1.48
C GLU A 111 -18.40 25.38 1.20
N ALA A 112 -18.04 24.70 0.13
CA ALA A 112 -16.69 24.75 -0.41
C ALA A 112 -16.40 26.19 -0.81
N ALA A 113 -15.42 26.80 -0.15
CA ALA A 113 -14.73 28.01 -0.60
C ALA A 113 -13.83 27.70 -1.81
#